data_AF-A0A829D9T6-F1
#
_entry.id   AF-A0A829D9T6-F1
#
_cell.length_a   1.000
_cell.length_b   1.000
_cell.length_c   1.000
_cell.angle_alpha   90.00
_cell.angle_beta   90.00
_cell.angle_gamma   90.00
#
_symmetry.space_group_name_H-M   'P 1'
#
loop_
_entity.id
_entity.type
_entity.pdbx_description
1 polymer ?
#
loop_
_entity_poly.entity_id
_entity_poly.type
_entity_poly.pdbx_seq_one_letter_code
_entity_poly.pdbx_strand_id
1 'polypeptide(L)'
;MIFQCENSPPDFMIYTGFYAPSHLHYSRLSFEDGNISENLFQSKRTEWSFKKESASQSSGFFGFVFAGIEHIGTGIDHIVFLLAVLLASKHWKEVLLSITGFTLGHSFTLSIATLNKIKPDTSGIEAFIGLTILIVAAKSVLGVEKSRNQISFWVASVPLIVGWIVWSLQIREIHILFAYIGMSFFTFCYLSFNRYITDSKSKGLYLGITTLAFGMVHGFGFAGFLLETGLDRDHLLIPLLGFNLGVEIGQLILISLVLGMIWCLFRKIKPKFKERVILSLLFLLATLGTYWFFQRSFQVHS
;
A
#
# COMPACT_ATOMS: atom_id res chain seq x y z
N MET A 1 -3.64 29.27 1.71
CA MET A 1 -3.75 30.71 2.11
C MET A 1 -2.33 31.23 2.18
N ILE A 2 -1.98 32.26 1.42
CA ILE A 2 -0.62 32.81 1.40
C ILE A 2 -0.61 33.98 2.38
N PHE A 3 0.18 33.87 3.45
CA PHE A 3 0.35 34.94 4.42
C PHE A 3 1.69 35.63 4.16
N GLN A 4 1.66 36.93 3.88
CA GLN A 4 2.86 37.76 3.79
C GLN A 4 3.11 38.40 5.15
N CYS A 5 4.17 37.95 5.83
CA CYS A 5 4.60 38.50 7.10
C CYS A 5 5.85 39.36 6.87
N GLU A 6 5.67 40.64 6.54
CA GLU A 6 6.76 41.57 6.21
C GLU A 6 7.65 41.94 7.42
N ASN A 7 7.17 41.78 8.66
CA ASN A 7 7.84 42.33 9.85
C ASN A 7 7.74 41.44 11.10
N SER A 8 7.61 40.13 10.95
CA SER A 8 7.57 39.22 12.11
C SER A 8 8.44 38.00 11.85
N PRO A 9 9.53 37.78 12.63
CA PRO A 9 10.09 36.44 12.70
C PRO A 9 8.99 35.57 13.32
N PRO A 10 8.44 34.56 12.63
CA PRO A 10 7.62 33.62 13.35
C PRO A 10 8.59 32.91 14.28
N ASP A 11 8.56 33.14 15.60
CA ASP A 11 9.31 32.33 16.56
C ASP A 11 8.59 30.99 16.80
N PHE A 12 7.28 30.98 16.55
CA PHE A 12 6.40 29.83 16.77
C PHE A 12 5.17 29.85 15.85
N MET A 13 4.82 28.71 15.26
CA MET A 13 3.54 28.49 14.54
C MET A 13 2.78 27.36 15.21
N ILE A 14 1.55 27.65 15.64
CA ILE A 14 0.61 26.67 16.20
C ILE A 14 -0.53 26.50 15.21
N TYR A 15 -0.74 25.28 14.75
CA TYR A 15 -1.90 24.93 13.97
C TYR A 15 -3.04 24.49 14.90
N THR A 16 -4.08 25.30 15.03
CA THR A 16 -5.26 25.05 15.88
C THR A 16 -6.47 24.52 15.10
N GLY A 17 -6.29 24.13 13.84
CA GLY A 17 -7.38 23.66 12.98
C GLY A 17 -8.07 22.39 13.48
N PHE A 18 -9.36 22.28 13.17
CA PHE A 18 -10.27 21.21 13.64
C PHE A 18 -9.65 19.81 13.55
N TYR A 19 -9.78 19.06 14.64
CA TYR A 19 -9.34 17.68 14.83
C TYR A 19 -9.97 16.75 13.78
N ALA A 20 -9.34 16.63 12.61
CA ALA A 20 -9.69 15.66 11.59
C ALA A 20 -8.51 14.68 11.45
N PRO A 21 -8.66 13.40 11.88
CA PRO A 21 -7.57 12.42 11.88
C PRO A 21 -6.92 12.16 10.52
N SER A 22 -7.60 12.54 9.43
CA SER A 22 -7.20 12.28 8.05
C SER A 22 -6.64 13.48 7.29
N HIS A 23 -6.67 14.70 7.84
CA HIS A 23 -6.18 15.89 7.14
C HIS A 23 -4.71 16.18 7.45
N LEU A 24 -3.95 16.44 6.40
CA LEU A 24 -2.51 16.61 6.43
C LEU A 24 -2.19 18.00 5.87
N HIS A 25 -1.56 18.86 6.67
CA HIS A 25 -1.34 20.26 6.33
C HIS A 25 0.14 20.50 5.99
N TYR A 26 0.40 20.92 4.76
CA TYR A 26 1.74 21.26 4.30
C TYR A 26 1.97 22.77 4.42
N SER A 27 3.09 23.16 5.05
CA SER A 27 3.50 24.55 5.17
C SER A 27 4.92 24.75 4.64
N ARG A 28 5.10 25.79 3.84
CA ARG A 28 6.37 26.21 3.28
C ARG A 28 6.63 27.65 3.67
N LEU A 29 7.78 27.92 4.25
CA LEU A 29 8.27 29.25 4.56
C LEU A 29 9.48 29.54 3.70
N SER A 30 9.41 30.62 2.94
CA SER A 30 10.53 31.16 2.19
C SER A 30 11.09 32.35 2.95
N PHE A 31 12.36 32.30 3.30
CA PHE A 31 13.09 33.45 3.83
C PHE A 31 13.62 34.30 2.67
N GLU A 32 13.83 35.61 2.92
CA GLU A 32 14.37 36.54 1.92
C GLU A 32 15.77 36.13 1.41
N ASP A 33 16.52 35.38 2.21
CA ASP A 33 17.84 34.82 1.86
C ASP A 33 17.76 33.64 0.86
N GLY A 34 16.57 33.28 0.37
CA GLY A 34 16.33 32.14 -0.52
C GLY A 34 16.29 30.78 0.19
N ASN A 35 16.49 30.75 1.51
CA ASN A 35 16.31 29.55 2.31
C ASN A 35 14.83 29.19 2.43
N ILE A 36 14.50 27.94 2.15
CA ILE A 36 13.14 27.40 2.28
C ILE A 36 13.12 26.44 3.46
N SER A 37 12.14 26.61 4.34
CA SER A 37 11.86 25.68 5.43
C SER A 37 10.47 25.09 5.26
N GLU A 38 10.39 23.77 5.30
CA GLU A 38 9.18 23.01 5.05
C GLU A 38 8.82 22.19 6.28
N ASN A 39 7.53 22.16 6.61
CA ASN A 39 7.04 21.33 7.69
C ASN A 39 5.66 20.75 7.35
N LEU A 40 5.39 19.58 7.94
CA LEU A 40 4.21 18.77 7.71
C LEU A 40 3.45 18.65 9.03
N PHE A 41 2.29 19.28 9.14
CA PHE A 41 1.44 19.21 10.32
C PHE A 41 0.49 18.02 10.22
N GLN A 42 0.36 17.30 11.34
CA GLN A 42 -0.52 16.16 11.52
C GLN A 42 -1.22 16.26 12.88
N SER A 43 -2.24 15.45 13.12
CA SER A 43 -3.02 15.44 14.38
C SER A 43 -2.18 15.33 15.67
N LYS A 44 -0.94 14.82 15.61
CA LYS A 44 -0.02 14.70 16.75
C LYS A 44 1.13 15.72 16.76
N ARG A 45 1.35 16.46 15.68
CA ARG A 45 2.35 17.54 15.58
C ARG A 45 1.67 18.81 15.08
N THR A 46 1.24 19.62 16.04
CA THR A 46 0.54 20.90 15.82
C THR A 46 1.43 22.12 16.03
N GLU A 47 2.66 21.92 16.51
CA GLU A 47 3.56 23.00 16.91
C GLU A 47 4.87 22.95 16.12
N TRP A 48 5.30 24.12 15.65
CA TRP A 48 6.59 24.32 15.00
C TRP A 48 7.32 25.52 15.60
N SER A 49 8.49 25.28 16.20
CA SER A 49 9.40 26.32 16.68
C SER A 49 10.44 26.66 15.63
N PHE A 50 10.57 27.94 15.31
CA PHE A 50 11.51 28.47 14.34
C PHE A 50 12.79 28.89 15.03
N LYS A 51 13.72 27.95 15.24
CA LYS A 51 15.09 28.35 15.53
C LYS A 51 15.80 28.66 14.21
N LYS A 52 16.28 29.89 14.05
CA LYS A 52 17.24 30.33 13.02
C LYS A 52 18.62 29.69 13.25
N GLU A 53 18.66 28.39 13.48
CA GLU A 53 19.86 27.57 13.58
C GLU A 53 19.72 26.42 12.60
N SER A 54 20.43 26.59 11.50
CA SER A 54 20.66 25.61 10.44
C SER A 54 19.42 25.22 9.64
N ALA A 55 19.41 25.68 8.39
CA ALA A 55 18.89 24.91 7.27
C ALA A 55 19.54 23.51 7.29
N SER A 56 19.04 22.63 8.15
CA SER A 56 19.34 21.23 8.06
C SER A 56 18.31 20.64 7.14
N GLN A 57 18.77 20.36 5.93
CA GLN A 57 18.17 19.53 4.88
C GLN A 57 17.66 18.14 5.38
N SER A 58 17.78 17.86 6.68
CA SER A 58 17.27 16.69 7.39
C SER A 58 15.77 16.78 7.77
N SER A 59 15.16 17.97 7.88
CA SER A 59 13.73 18.06 8.25
C SER A 59 12.79 17.57 7.14
N GLY A 60 13.17 17.75 5.87
CA GLY A 60 12.43 17.23 4.73
C GLY A 60 12.51 15.70 4.65
N PHE A 61 13.69 15.16 4.39
CA PHE A 61 13.86 13.72 4.11
C PHE A 61 13.41 12.82 5.27
N PHE A 62 13.86 13.07 6.51
CA PHE A 62 13.48 12.22 7.64
C PHE A 62 12.01 12.39 8.04
N GLY A 63 11.41 13.55 7.78
CA GLY A 63 9.98 13.77 7.93
C GLY A 63 9.17 12.84 7.01
N PHE A 64 9.56 12.74 5.73
CA PHE A 64 8.93 11.82 4.79
C PHE A 64 9.21 10.35 5.11
N VAL A 65 10.41 10.00 5.60
CA VAL A 65 10.69 8.64 6.11
C VAL A 65 9.72 8.28 7.24
N PHE A 66 9.51 9.17 8.20
CA PHE A 66 8.56 8.92 9.28
C PHE A 66 7.12 8.80 8.75
N ALA A 67 6.72 9.66 7.81
CA ALA A 67 5.41 9.59 7.17
C ALA A 67 5.19 8.24 6.43
N GLY A 68 6.22 7.70 5.78
CA GLY A 68 6.16 6.38 5.15
C GLY A 68 6.01 5.23 6.16
N ILE A 69 6.69 5.31 7.30
CA ILE A 69 6.53 4.32 8.39
C ILE A 69 5.10 4.36 8.94
N GLU A 70 4.58 5.56 9.19
CA GLU A 70 3.22 5.75 9.71
C GLU A 70 2.15 5.30 8.70
N HIS A 71 2.36 5.51 7.41
CA HIS A 71 1.46 5.06 6.35
C HIS A 71 1.20 3.54 6.38
N ILE A 72 2.23 2.73 6.66
CA ILE A 72 2.05 1.28 6.84
C ILE A 72 1.13 0.96 8.03
N GLY A 73 1.16 1.80 9.07
CA GLY A 73 0.35 1.62 10.28
C GLY A 73 -1.11 2.11 10.14
N THR A 74 -1.39 3.06 9.25
CA THR A 74 -2.76 3.60 9.06
C THR A 74 -3.61 2.73 8.13
N GLY A 75 -3.00 2.04 7.17
CA GLY A 75 -3.72 1.17 6.24
C GLY A 75 -3.89 -0.25 6.76
N ILE A 76 -5.08 -0.60 7.26
CA ILE A 76 -5.39 -1.98 7.68
C ILE A 76 -5.21 -2.97 6.53
N ASP A 77 -5.54 -2.57 5.30
CA ASP A 77 -5.32 -3.38 4.09
C ASP A 77 -3.84 -3.73 3.89
N HIS A 78 -2.92 -2.81 4.18
CA HIS A 78 -1.47 -3.05 4.06
C HIS A 78 -0.99 -4.08 5.08
N ILE A 79 -1.44 -3.98 6.32
CA ILE A 79 -1.09 -4.93 7.39
C ILE A 79 -1.62 -6.32 7.04
N VAL A 80 -2.87 -6.42 6.59
CA VAL A 80 -3.50 -7.69 6.19
C VAL A 80 -2.82 -8.30 4.97
N PHE A 81 -2.48 -7.50 3.96
CA PHE A 81 -1.74 -7.95 2.79
C PHE A 81 -0.35 -8.46 3.15
N LEU A 82 0.40 -7.72 3.97
CA LEU A 82 1.72 -8.11 4.45
C LEU A 82 1.65 -9.42 5.25
N LEU A 83 0.63 -9.58 6.10
CA LEU A 83 0.40 -10.83 6.83
C LEU A 83 0.11 -12.00 5.88
N ALA A 84 -0.71 -11.78 4.84
CA ALA A 84 -0.97 -12.80 3.82
C ALA A 84 0.31 -13.23 3.10
N VAL A 85 1.15 -12.28 2.68
CA VAL A 85 2.44 -12.55 2.03
C VAL A 85 3.41 -13.27 2.98
N LEU A 86 3.45 -12.87 4.26
CA LEU A 86 4.29 -13.49 5.28
C LEU A 86 3.93 -14.96 5.50
N LEU A 87 2.63 -15.26 5.60
CA LEU A 87 2.13 -16.62 5.79
C LEU A 87 2.24 -17.48 4.51
N ALA A 88 2.24 -16.84 3.34
CA ALA A 88 2.44 -17.51 2.05
C ALA A 88 3.90 -17.89 1.78
N SER A 89 4.85 -17.17 2.38
CA SER A 89 6.29 -17.33 2.13
C SER A 89 6.91 -18.40 3.03
N LYS A 90 7.79 -19.23 2.47
CA LYS A 90 8.46 -20.31 3.23
C LYS A 90 9.84 -19.92 3.72
N HIS A 91 10.49 -18.98 3.04
CA HIS A 91 11.85 -18.56 3.32
C HIS A 91 11.95 -17.05 3.51
N TRP A 92 12.86 -16.59 4.37
CA TRP A 92 13.07 -15.16 4.62
C TRP A 92 13.47 -14.38 3.34
N LYS A 93 14.17 -15.02 2.40
CA LYS A 93 14.51 -14.43 1.10
C LYS A 93 13.28 -14.12 0.25
N GLU A 94 12.27 -14.98 0.30
CA GLU A 94 11.00 -14.77 -0.42
C GLU A 94 10.24 -13.58 0.18
N VAL A 95 10.25 -13.46 1.51
CA VAL A 95 9.66 -12.33 2.23
C VAL A 95 10.36 -11.03 1.83
N LEU A 96 11.69 -10.95 1.90
CA LEU A 96 12.42 -9.73 1.51
C LEU A 96 12.18 -9.35 0.05
N LEU A 97 12.27 -10.32 -0.87
CA LEU A 97 12.02 -10.07 -2.28
C LEU A 97 10.58 -9.58 -2.53
N SER A 98 9.63 -10.08 -1.75
CA SER A 98 8.24 -9.64 -1.81
C SER A 98 8.08 -8.19 -1.36
N ILE A 99 8.68 -7.82 -0.23
CA ILE A 99 8.67 -6.46 0.33
C ILE A 99 9.30 -5.49 -0.67
N THR A 100 10.55 -5.77 -1.09
CA THR A 100 11.27 -4.88 -2.00
C THR A 100 10.56 -4.77 -3.35
N GLY A 101 10.04 -5.87 -3.89
CA GLY A 101 9.23 -5.84 -5.11
C GLY A 101 8.00 -4.94 -4.94
N PHE A 102 7.25 -5.11 -3.86
CA PHE A 102 6.08 -4.28 -3.54
C PHE A 102 6.45 -2.80 -3.41
N THR A 103 7.49 -2.45 -2.64
CA THR A 103 7.94 -1.07 -2.48
C THR A 103 8.35 -0.46 -3.81
N LEU A 104 9.08 -1.19 -4.66
CA LEU A 104 9.48 -0.71 -5.98
C LEU A 104 8.27 -0.43 -6.88
N GLY A 105 7.30 -1.34 -6.94
CA GLY A 105 6.07 -1.13 -7.70
C GLY A 105 5.24 0.06 -7.19
N HIS A 106 5.13 0.17 -5.87
CA HIS A 106 4.43 1.27 -5.21
C HIS A 106 5.12 2.61 -5.48
N SER A 107 6.45 2.65 -5.39
CA SER A 107 7.26 3.84 -5.67
C SER A 107 7.07 4.31 -7.12
N PHE A 108 7.04 3.35 -8.05
CA PHE A 108 6.89 3.61 -9.47
C PHE A 108 5.57 4.28 -9.82
N THR A 109 4.46 3.75 -9.31
CA THR A 109 3.12 4.30 -9.58
C THR A 109 2.87 5.62 -8.86
N LEU A 110 3.38 5.76 -7.63
CA LEU A 110 3.35 7.03 -6.91
C LEU A 110 4.07 8.12 -7.72
N SER A 111 5.24 7.81 -8.26
CA SER A 111 6.02 8.74 -9.10
C SER A 111 5.28 9.13 -10.38
N ILE A 112 4.60 8.19 -11.05
CA ILE A 112 3.82 8.47 -12.26
C ILE A 112 2.61 9.35 -11.94
N ALA A 113 1.92 9.06 -10.85
CA ALA A 113 0.72 9.77 -10.48
C ALA A 113 1.02 11.21 -10.03
N THR A 114 2.10 11.44 -9.29
CA THR A 114 2.53 12.80 -8.90
C THR A 114 2.97 13.66 -10.08
N LEU A 115 3.42 13.04 -11.18
CA LEU A 115 3.68 13.75 -12.45
C LEU A 115 2.38 14.13 -13.21
N ASN A 116 1.20 13.92 -12.61
CA ASN A 116 -0.14 14.20 -13.14
C ASN A 116 -0.41 13.58 -14.52
N LYS A 117 0.29 12.48 -14.84
CA LYS A 117 0.13 11.76 -16.11
C LYS A 117 -1.11 10.87 -16.12
N ILE A 118 -1.50 10.35 -14.96
CA ILE A 118 -2.61 9.41 -14.79
C ILE A 118 -3.33 9.76 -13.48
N LYS A 119 -4.65 9.99 -13.57
CA LYS A 119 -5.55 10.06 -12.40
C LYS A 119 -6.27 8.72 -12.31
N PRO A 120 -5.88 7.85 -11.38
CA PRO A 120 -6.49 6.53 -11.25
C PRO A 120 -7.87 6.63 -10.59
N ASP A 121 -8.80 5.76 -11.00
CA ASP A 121 -10.06 5.58 -10.28
C ASP A 121 -9.81 4.83 -8.96
N THR A 122 -10.10 5.48 -7.83
CA THR A 122 -9.83 4.93 -6.50
C THR A 122 -10.68 3.70 -6.20
N SER A 123 -11.93 3.67 -6.65
CA SER A 123 -12.86 2.56 -6.39
C SER A 123 -12.38 1.24 -7.01
N GLY A 124 -11.94 1.26 -8.26
CA GLY A 124 -11.40 0.07 -8.93
C GLY A 124 -10.12 -0.44 -8.27
N ILE A 125 -9.25 0.46 -7.80
CA ILE A 125 -7.99 0.09 -7.14
C ILE A 125 -8.25 -0.52 -5.76
N GLU A 126 -9.12 0.08 -4.96
CA GLU A 126 -9.44 -0.43 -3.63
C GLU A 126 -10.08 -1.83 -3.71
N ALA A 127 -10.97 -2.06 -4.69
CA ALA A 127 -11.50 -3.39 -4.96
C ALA A 127 -10.37 -4.37 -5.31
N PHE A 128 -9.42 -3.95 -6.16
CA PHE A 128 -8.28 -4.78 -6.52
C PHE A 128 -7.40 -5.11 -5.31
N ILE A 129 -7.16 -4.17 -4.40
CA ILE A 129 -6.43 -4.43 -3.14
C ILE A 129 -7.12 -5.53 -2.32
N GLY A 130 -8.46 -5.52 -2.21
CA GLY A 130 -9.21 -6.60 -1.56
C GLY A 130 -9.03 -7.95 -2.27
N LEU A 131 -9.05 -7.93 -3.61
CA LEU A 131 -8.87 -9.12 -4.44
C LEU A 131 -7.46 -9.73 -4.32
N THR A 132 -6.40 -8.91 -4.25
CA THR A 132 -5.02 -9.42 -4.11
C THR A 132 -4.83 -10.15 -2.78
N ILE A 133 -5.40 -9.63 -1.69
CA ILE A 133 -5.42 -10.27 -0.36
C ILE A 133 -6.12 -11.63 -0.44
N LEU A 134 -7.30 -11.67 -1.04
CA LEU A 134 -8.06 -12.91 -1.26
C LEU A 134 -7.23 -13.94 -2.03
N ILE A 135 -6.64 -13.54 -3.17
CA ILE A 135 -5.89 -14.46 -4.03
C ILE A 135 -4.65 -15.02 -3.32
N VAL A 136 -3.89 -14.17 -2.62
CA VAL A 136 -2.69 -14.60 -1.87
C VAL A 136 -3.07 -15.56 -0.75
N ALA A 137 -4.12 -15.26 0.03
CA ALA A 137 -4.60 -16.11 1.11
C ALA A 137 -5.16 -17.45 0.58
N ALA A 138 -6.04 -17.42 -0.42
CA ALA A 138 -6.66 -18.60 -1.00
C ALA A 138 -5.63 -19.53 -1.68
N LYS A 139 -4.63 -18.95 -2.37
CA LYS A 139 -3.51 -19.72 -2.94
C LYS A 139 -2.76 -20.49 -1.85
N SER A 140 -2.55 -19.86 -0.70
CA SER A 140 -1.79 -20.43 0.42
C SER A 140 -2.54 -21.59 1.08
N VAL A 141 -3.87 -21.52 1.17
CA VAL A 141 -4.73 -22.60 1.69
C VAL A 141 -4.80 -23.79 0.73
N LEU A 142 -5.07 -23.53 -0.55
CA LEU A 142 -5.44 -24.59 -1.51
C LEU A 142 -4.28 -25.50 -1.95
N GLY A 143 -3.05 -25.25 -1.49
CA GLY A 143 -1.89 -26.09 -1.81
C GLY A 143 -1.53 -26.12 -3.31
N VAL A 144 -0.36 -26.68 -3.63
CA VAL A 144 0.13 -26.84 -5.01
C VAL A 144 -0.34 -28.19 -5.55
N GLU A 145 -1.62 -28.32 -5.89
CA GLU A 145 -2.13 -29.53 -6.52
C GLU A 145 -2.27 -29.38 -8.05
N LYS A 146 -1.91 -30.46 -8.76
CA LYS A 146 -1.55 -30.47 -10.20
C LYS A 146 -2.76 -30.37 -11.15
N SER A 147 -3.99 -30.26 -10.64
CA SER A 147 -5.25 -30.36 -11.39
C SER A 147 -6.07 -29.04 -11.46
N ARG A 148 -5.39 -27.88 -11.51
CA ARG A 148 -6.00 -26.59 -11.12
C ARG A 148 -6.44 -25.65 -12.25
N ASN A 149 -6.36 -26.03 -13.54
CA ASN A 149 -6.71 -25.11 -14.64
C ASN A 149 -8.16 -24.63 -14.59
N GLN A 150 -9.10 -25.51 -14.23
CA GLN A 150 -10.50 -25.13 -14.07
C GLN A 150 -10.69 -24.14 -12.92
N ILE A 151 -10.03 -24.35 -11.78
CA ILE A 151 -10.14 -23.45 -10.61
C ILE A 151 -9.56 -22.07 -10.94
N SER A 152 -8.41 -21.99 -11.61
CA SER A 152 -7.84 -20.70 -12.01
C SER A 152 -8.77 -19.91 -12.94
N PHE A 153 -9.44 -20.61 -13.87
CA PHE A 153 -10.43 -20.01 -14.76
C PHE A 153 -11.67 -19.51 -13.99
N TRP A 154 -12.24 -20.35 -13.12
CA TRP A 154 -13.41 -19.98 -12.30
C TRP A 154 -13.13 -18.85 -11.32
N VAL A 155 -11.93 -18.79 -10.74
CA VAL A 155 -11.56 -17.69 -9.83
C VAL A 155 -11.33 -16.39 -10.61
N ALA A 156 -10.72 -16.47 -11.80
CA ALA A 156 -10.53 -15.31 -12.66
C ALA A 156 -11.84 -14.76 -13.24
N SER A 157 -12.86 -15.60 -13.44
CA SER A 157 -14.16 -15.13 -13.92
C SER A 157 -14.94 -14.30 -12.87
N VAL A 158 -14.65 -14.46 -11.57
CA VAL A 158 -15.36 -13.72 -10.51
C VAL A 158 -15.24 -12.20 -10.67
N PRO A 159 -14.04 -11.59 -10.79
CA PRO A 159 -13.93 -10.15 -11.06
C PRO A 159 -14.65 -9.70 -12.33
N LEU A 160 -14.63 -10.50 -13.41
CA LEU A 160 -15.36 -10.16 -14.64
C LEU A 160 -16.86 -10.12 -14.42
N ILE A 161 -17.41 -11.12 -13.73
CA ILE A 161 -18.84 -11.21 -13.44
C ILE A 161 -19.26 -10.04 -12.54
N VAL A 162 -18.49 -9.75 -11.50
CA VAL A 162 -18.76 -8.61 -10.61
C VAL A 162 -18.71 -7.30 -11.38
N GLY A 163 -17.68 -7.08 -12.20
CA GLY A 163 -17.58 -5.88 -13.03
C GLY A 163 -18.76 -5.71 -14.00
N TRP A 164 -19.19 -6.81 -14.61
CA TRP A 164 -20.37 -6.80 -15.49
C TRP A 164 -21.66 -6.49 -14.74
N ILE A 165 -21.89 -7.09 -13.56
CA ILE A 165 -23.06 -6.82 -12.71
C ILE A 165 -23.09 -5.35 -12.28
N VAL A 166 -21.97 -4.86 -11.76
CA VAL A 166 -21.84 -3.50 -11.23
C VAL A 166 -22.08 -2.46 -12.34
N TRP A 167 -21.58 -2.71 -13.55
CA TRP A 167 -21.87 -1.88 -14.72
C TRP A 167 -23.34 -1.99 -15.16
N SER A 168 -23.89 -3.20 -15.23
CA SER A 168 -25.29 -3.43 -15.63
C SER A 168 -26.31 -2.79 -14.69
N LEU A 169 -25.98 -2.70 -13.40
CA LEU A 169 -26.81 -2.05 -12.39
C LEU A 169 -26.60 -0.52 -12.34
N GLN A 170 -25.81 0.06 -13.25
CA GLN A 170 -25.47 1.48 -13.29
C GLN A 170 -24.86 2.00 -11.98
N ILE A 171 -24.21 1.12 -11.20
CA ILE A 171 -23.54 1.47 -9.95
C ILE A 171 -22.19 2.15 -10.24
N ARG A 172 -21.53 1.76 -11.34
CA ARG A 172 -20.24 2.30 -11.77
C ARG A 172 -20.23 2.67 -13.23
N GLU A 173 -19.35 3.61 -13.55
CA GLU A 173 -19.07 4.07 -14.91
C GLU A 173 -18.44 2.99 -15.79
N ILE A 174 -18.64 3.10 -17.10
CA ILE A 174 -18.13 2.12 -18.07
C ILE A 174 -16.60 1.98 -18.04
N HIS A 175 -15.87 3.06 -17.73
CA HIS A 175 -14.42 3.03 -17.69
C HIS A 175 -13.87 2.13 -16.55
N ILE A 176 -14.65 1.91 -15.49
CA ILE A 176 -14.28 1.03 -14.37
C ILE A 176 -14.33 -0.44 -14.81
N LEU A 177 -15.11 -0.80 -15.83
CA LEU A 177 -15.17 -2.16 -16.36
C LEU A 177 -13.80 -2.64 -16.89
N PHE A 178 -12.98 -1.72 -17.42
CA PHE A 178 -11.60 -2.04 -17.82
C PHE A 178 -10.73 -2.47 -16.64
N ALA A 179 -10.95 -1.91 -15.45
CA ALA A 179 -10.25 -2.34 -14.24
C ALA A 179 -10.62 -3.78 -13.86
N TYR A 180 -11.91 -4.16 -13.94
CA TYR A 180 -12.35 -5.53 -13.68
C TYR A 180 -11.85 -6.56 -14.70
N ILE A 181 -11.75 -6.17 -15.97
CA ILE A 181 -11.09 -6.99 -17.00
C ILE A 181 -9.61 -7.20 -16.64
N GLY A 182 -8.91 -6.13 -16.27
CA GLY A 182 -7.52 -6.19 -15.82
C GLY A 182 -7.33 -7.09 -14.58
N MET A 183 -8.22 -6.97 -13.59
CA MET A 183 -8.22 -7.81 -12.38
C MET A 183 -8.37 -9.30 -12.69
N SER A 184 -9.29 -9.65 -13.59
CA SER A 184 -9.48 -11.04 -14.03
C SER A 184 -8.27 -11.57 -14.79
N PHE A 185 -7.75 -10.80 -15.75
CA PHE A 185 -6.57 -11.18 -16.51
C PHE A 185 -5.37 -11.39 -15.59
N PHE A 186 -5.16 -10.47 -14.65
CA PHE A 186 -4.13 -10.59 -13.62
C PHE A 186 -4.31 -11.86 -12.78
N THR A 187 -5.53 -12.14 -12.31
CA THR A 187 -5.86 -13.32 -11.49
C THR A 187 -5.57 -14.61 -12.25
N PHE A 188 -5.97 -14.67 -13.52
CA PHE A 188 -5.72 -15.81 -14.39
C PHE A 188 -4.22 -16.04 -14.57
N CYS A 189 -3.46 -14.99 -14.90
CA CYS A 189 -2.02 -15.05 -15.08
C CYS A 189 -1.32 -15.48 -13.79
N TYR A 190 -1.69 -14.89 -12.65
CA TYR A 190 -1.10 -15.19 -11.34
C TYR A 190 -1.33 -16.65 -10.90
N LEU A 191 -2.50 -17.21 -11.17
CA LEU A 191 -2.79 -18.59 -10.79
C LEU A 191 -2.22 -19.60 -11.81
N SER A 192 -2.17 -19.24 -13.10
CA SER A 192 -1.72 -20.14 -14.18
C SER A 192 -0.20 -20.24 -14.27
N PHE A 193 0.53 -19.12 -14.19
CA PHE A 193 2.00 -19.12 -14.35
C PHE A 193 2.73 -19.84 -13.21
N ASN A 194 2.20 -19.78 -11.99
CA ASN A 194 2.78 -20.45 -10.82
C ASN A 194 2.99 -21.97 -11.02
N ARG A 195 2.25 -22.60 -11.93
CA ARG A 195 2.35 -24.03 -12.26
C ARG A 195 3.63 -24.41 -13.02
N TYR A 196 4.11 -23.53 -13.89
CA TYR A 196 5.23 -23.81 -14.78
C TYR A 196 6.60 -23.59 -14.11
N ILE A 197 6.58 -23.01 -12.91
CA ILE A 197 7.76 -22.57 -12.20
C ILE A 197 8.11 -23.59 -11.13
N THR A 198 8.87 -24.60 -11.53
CA THR A 198 9.35 -25.67 -10.64
C THR A 198 10.66 -25.30 -9.94
N ASP A 199 11.52 -24.56 -10.64
CA ASP A 199 12.85 -24.16 -10.18
C ASP A 199 12.82 -23.06 -9.10
N SER A 200 13.72 -23.18 -8.11
CA SER A 200 13.81 -22.27 -6.95
C SER A 200 14.17 -20.84 -7.35
N LYS A 201 15.09 -20.67 -8.30
CA LYS A 201 15.50 -19.33 -8.79
C LYS A 201 14.34 -18.65 -9.52
N SER A 202 13.63 -19.42 -10.33
CA SER A 202 12.48 -18.93 -11.09
C SER A 202 11.27 -18.60 -10.20
N LYS A 203 11.09 -19.31 -9.07
CA LYS A 203 10.07 -18.96 -8.05
C LYS A 203 10.33 -17.62 -7.39
N GLY A 204 11.59 -17.34 -7.05
CA GLY A 204 11.98 -16.03 -6.53
C GLY A 204 11.64 -14.93 -7.52
N LEU A 205 12.10 -15.05 -8.77
CA LEU A 205 11.81 -14.06 -9.82
C LEU A 205 10.30 -13.83 -9.99
N TYR A 206 9.53 -14.90 -10.07
CA TYR A 206 8.07 -14.82 -10.17
C TYR A 206 7.45 -14.06 -9.01
N LEU A 207 7.85 -14.39 -7.77
CA LEU A 207 7.36 -13.73 -6.58
C LEU A 207 7.65 -12.23 -6.63
N GLY A 208 8.89 -11.84 -6.95
CA GLY A 208 9.28 -10.43 -7.07
C GLY A 208 8.51 -9.67 -8.15
N ILE A 209 8.27 -10.28 -9.31
CA ILE A 209 7.45 -9.66 -10.38
C ILE A 209 6.00 -9.50 -9.94
N THR A 210 5.42 -10.51 -9.29
CA THR A 210 4.03 -10.44 -8.84
C THR A 210 3.82 -9.43 -7.73
N THR A 211 4.76 -9.32 -6.78
CA THR A 211 4.67 -8.34 -5.70
C THR A 211 4.97 -6.94 -6.19
N LEU A 212 5.82 -6.79 -7.21
CA LEU A 212 5.96 -5.53 -7.94
C LEU A 212 4.64 -5.11 -8.59
N ALA A 213 3.95 -6.02 -9.27
CA ALA A 213 2.63 -5.72 -9.84
C ALA A 213 1.60 -5.37 -8.76
N PHE A 214 1.58 -6.08 -7.62
CA PHE A 214 0.76 -5.71 -6.47
C PHE A 214 1.09 -4.31 -5.95
N GLY A 215 2.38 -4.02 -5.76
CA GLY A 215 2.86 -2.70 -5.34
C GLY A 215 2.42 -1.59 -6.28
N MET A 216 2.46 -1.83 -7.59
CA MET A 216 1.97 -0.87 -8.58
C MET A 216 0.48 -0.54 -8.38
N VAL A 217 -0.36 -1.56 -8.20
CA VAL A 217 -1.79 -1.35 -7.97
C VAL A 217 -2.02 -0.58 -6.66
N HIS A 218 -1.35 -0.99 -5.58
CA HIS A 218 -1.50 -0.35 -4.27
C HIS A 218 -1.03 1.11 -4.27
N GLY A 219 0.08 1.42 -4.96
CA GLY A 219 0.62 2.77 -5.01
C GLY A 219 -0.31 3.80 -5.66
N PHE A 220 -1.17 3.37 -6.59
CA PHE A 220 -2.22 4.25 -7.13
C PHE A 220 -3.33 4.58 -6.11
N GLY A 221 -3.62 3.69 -5.16
CA GLY A 221 -4.59 3.96 -4.09
C GLY A 221 -4.13 5.10 -3.17
N PHE A 222 -2.82 5.18 -2.92
CA PHE A 222 -2.24 6.27 -2.12
C PHE A 222 -1.95 7.54 -2.93
N ALA A 223 -1.72 7.41 -4.24
CA ALA A 223 -1.39 8.56 -5.08
C ALA A 223 -2.47 9.66 -5.10
N GLY A 224 -3.75 9.28 -4.99
CA GLY A 224 -4.85 10.25 -4.86
C GLY A 224 -4.64 11.21 -3.68
N PHE A 225 -4.24 10.66 -2.53
CA PHE A 225 -3.94 11.44 -1.33
C PHE A 225 -2.77 12.42 -1.55
N LEU A 226 -1.67 11.99 -2.18
CA LEU A 226 -0.55 12.90 -2.43
C LEU A 226 -0.91 14.04 -3.40
N LEU A 227 -1.76 13.79 -4.39
CA LEU A 227 -2.23 14.84 -5.31
C LEU A 227 -3.03 15.93 -4.60
N GLU A 228 -3.72 15.59 -3.51
CA GLU A 228 -4.49 16.53 -2.69
C GLU A 228 -3.61 17.36 -1.74
N THR A 229 -2.41 16.86 -1.38
CA THR A 229 -1.49 17.58 -0.47
C THR A 229 -0.81 18.80 -1.10
N GLY A 230 -0.89 18.99 -2.42
CA GLY A 230 -0.42 20.20 -3.10
C GLY A 230 1.10 20.39 -3.12
N LEU A 231 1.89 19.30 -3.00
CA LEU A 231 3.36 19.37 -3.08
C LEU A 231 3.85 19.97 -4.39
N ASP A 232 4.89 20.80 -4.29
CA ASP A 232 5.54 21.44 -5.43
C ASP A 232 6.27 20.40 -6.31
N ARG A 233 5.97 20.41 -7.62
CA ARG A 233 6.30 19.31 -8.53
C ARG A 233 7.79 19.18 -8.82
N ASP A 234 8.52 20.28 -8.67
CA ASP A 234 9.94 20.37 -9.01
C ASP A 234 10.86 19.82 -7.91
N HIS A 235 10.33 19.53 -6.72
CA HIS A 235 11.09 19.00 -5.59
C HIS A 235 10.56 17.66 -5.05
N LEU A 236 9.72 16.94 -5.81
CA LEU A 236 9.07 15.70 -5.37
C LEU A 236 10.02 14.49 -5.16
N LEU A 237 11.19 14.48 -5.81
CA LEU A 237 12.07 13.30 -5.78
C LEU A 237 12.57 12.96 -4.37
N ILE A 238 13.03 13.95 -3.61
CA ILE A 238 13.57 13.74 -2.25
C ILE A 238 12.47 13.30 -1.27
N PRO A 239 11.29 13.95 -1.23
CA PRO A 239 10.12 13.46 -0.49
C PRO A 239 9.69 12.05 -0.85
N LEU A 240 9.60 11.71 -2.13
CA LEU A 240 9.19 10.38 -2.58
C LEU A 240 10.20 9.32 -2.16
N LEU A 241 11.50 9.59 -2.31
CA LEU A 241 12.56 8.67 -1.86
C LEU A 241 12.51 8.46 -0.34
N GLY A 242 12.35 9.54 0.44
CA GLY A 242 12.19 9.46 1.89
C GLY A 242 10.96 8.64 2.28
N PHE A 243 9.82 8.93 1.67
CA PHE A 243 8.58 8.21 1.91
C PHE A 243 8.71 6.71 1.60
N ASN A 244 9.25 6.34 0.43
CA ASN A 244 9.40 4.94 0.04
C ASN A 244 10.39 4.18 0.93
N LEU A 245 11.48 4.85 1.35
CA LEU A 245 12.39 4.29 2.36
C LEU A 245 11.66 4.06 3.69
N GLY A 246 10.81 5.01 4.10
CA GLY A 246 9.93 4.88 5.25
C GLY A 246 8.98 3.69 5.16
N VAL A 247 8.35 3.49 3.99
CA VAL A 247 7.47 2.34 3.71
C VAL A 247 8.22 1.02 3.88
N GLU A 248 9.41 0.89 3.28
CA GLU A 248 10.23 -0.33 3.40
C GLU A 248 10.65 -0.59 4.85
N ILE A 249 11.10 0.44 5.57
CA ILE A 249 11.43 0.35 7.00
C ILE A 249 10.21 -0.08 7.82
N GLY A 250 9.05 0.54 7.59
CA GLY A 250 7.80 0.22 8.28
C GLY A 250 7.37 -1.24 8.07
N GLN A 251 7.49 -1.73 6.83
CA GLN A 251 7.21 -3.13 6.50
C GLN A 251 8.18 -4.10 7.21
N LEU A 252 9.48 -3.79 7.23
CA LEU A 252 10.49 -4.61 7.92
C LEU A 252 10.27 -4.65 9.44
N ILE A 253 9.92 -3.51 10.05
CA ILE A 253 9.56 -3.43 11.47
C ILE A 253 8.34 -4.31 11.76
N LEU A 254 7.27 -4.15 10.98
CA LEU A 254 6.02 -4.89 11.16
C LEU A 254 6.25 -6.41 11.02
N ILE A 255 7.00 -6.84 10.00
CA ILE A 255 7.34 -8.26 9.81
C ILE A 255 8.17 -8.79 10.97
N SER A 256 9.16 -8.04 11.43
CA SER A 256 10.01 -8.45 12.56
C SER A 256 9.18 -8.62 13.84
N LEU A 257 8.24 -7.73 14.10
CA LEU A 257 7.30 -7.81 15.23
C LEU A 257 6.40 -9.04 15.11
N VAL A 258 5.78 -9.27 13.95
CA VAL A 258 4.89 -10.42 13.72
C VAL A 258 5.66 -11.74 13.84
N LEU A 259 6.85 -11.84 13.25
CA LEU A 259 7.71 -13.02 13.37
C LEU A 259 8.14 -13.27 14.82
N GLY A 260 8.51 -12.22 15.55
CA GLY A 260 8.83 -12.28 16.98
C GLY A 260 7.64 -12.77 17.82
N MET A 261 6.44 -12.28 17.53
CA MET A 261 5.20 -12.70 18.16
C MET A 261 4.88 -14.17 17.86
N ILE A 262 4.96 -14.59 16.59
CA ILE A 262 4.75 -15.99 16.19
C ILE A 262 5.78 -16.90 16.88
N TRP A 263 7.06 -16.52 16.90
CA TRP A 263 8.09 -17.28 17.58
C TRP A 263 7.80 -17.41 19.09
N CYS A 264 7.44 -16.32 19.75
CA CYS A 264 7.14 -16.30 21.18
C CYS A 264 5.90 -17.14 21.55
N LEU A 265 4.82 -17.02 20.78
CA LEU A 265 3.56 -17.74 21.02
C LEU A 265 3.69 -19.22 20.67
N PHE A 266 4.37 -19.54 19.58
CA PHE A 266 4.41 -20.90 19.05
C PHE A 266 5.67 -21.69 19.42
N ARG A 267 6.68 -21.13 20.11
CA ARG A 267 7.91 -21.89 20.46
C ARG A 267 7.65 -23.20 21.20
N LYS A 268 6.61 -23.27 22.05
CA LYS A 268 6.25 -24.46 22.86
C LYS A 268 5.04 -25.23 22.34
N ILE A 269 4.45 -24.81 21.22
CA ILE A 269 3.21 -25.39 20.69
C ILE A 269 3.52 -26.56 19.75
N LYS A 270 2.72 -27.62 19.81
CA LYS A 270 2.84 -28.81 18.92
C LYS A 270 2.67 -28.41 17.43
N PRO A 271 3.44 -29.01 16.50
CA PRO A 271 3.44 -28.61 15.09
C PRO A 271 2.05 -28.67 14.43
N LYS A 272 1.25 -29.71 14.72
CA LYS A 272 -0.13 -29.86 14.21
C LYS A 272 -1.08 -28.74 14.64
N PHE A 273 -0.84 -28.11 15.79
CA PHE A 273 -1.66 -26.98 16.24
C PHE A 273 -1.20 -25.69 15.55
N LYS A 274 0.11 -25.51 15.32
CA LYS A 274 0.63 -24.37 14.53
C LYS A 274 0.03 -24.33 13.14
N GLU A 275 0.01 -25.47 12.46
CA GLU A 275 -0.56 -25.61 11.12
C GLU A 275 -2.05 -25.24 11.10
N ARG A 276 -2.82 -25.73 12.07
CA ARG A 276 -4.25 -25.37 12.21
C ARG A 276 -4.47 -23.88 12.42
N VAL A 277 -3.64 -23.22 13.24
CA VAL A 277 -3.75 -21.77 13.47
C VAL A 277 -3.40 -20.99 12.21
N ILE A 278 -2.32 -21.36 11.51
CA ILE A 278 -1.94 -20.72 10.24
C ILE A 278 -3.06 -20.88 9.20
N LEU A 279 -3.63 -22.07 9.05
CA LEU A 279 -4.75 -22.30 8.14
C LEU A 279 -5.97 -21.46 8.51
N SER A 280 -6.33 -21.41 9.80
CA SER A 280 -7.46 -20.60 10.28
C SER A 280 -7.25 -19.11 10.00
N LEU A 281 -6.02 -18.62 10.18
CA LEU A 281 -5.65 -17.25 9.88
C LEU A 281 -5.74 -16.96 8.38
N LEU A 282 -5.25 -17.85 7.52
CA LEU A 282 -5.39 -17.71 6.07
C LEU A 282 -6.86 -17.69 5.62
N PHE A 283 -7.74 -18.50 6.21
CA PHE A 283 -9.18 -18.44 5.93
C PHE A 283 -9.80 -17.10 6.36
N LEU A 284 -9.39 -16.58 7.51
CA LEU A 284 -9.82 -15.25 7.97
C LEU A 284 -9.39 -14.15 6.98
N LEU A 285 -8.13 -14.18 6.54
CA LEU A 285 -7.61 -13.20 5.57
C LEU A 285 -8.32 -13.32 4.22
N ALA A 286 -8.60 -14.53 3.75
CA ALA A 286 -9.39 -14.75 2.53
C ALA A 286 -10.82 -14.18 2.67
N THR A 287 -11.44 -14.36 3.84
CA THR A 287 -12.78 -13.83 4.12
C THR A 287 -12.78 -12.30 4.15
N LEU A 288 -11.79 -11.68 4.81
CA LEU A 288 -11.62 -10.22 4.82
C LEU A 288 -11.37 -9.66 3.42
N GLY A 289 -10.47 -10.29 2.63
CA GLY A 289 -10.22 -9.89 1.25
C GLY A 289 -11.46 -9.99 0.37
N THR A 290 -12.25 -11.06 0.54
CA THR A 290 -13.55 -11.20 -0.15
C THR A 290 -14.51 -10.09 0.25
N TYR A 291 -14.68 -9.86 1.55
CA TYR A 291 -15.55 -8.81 2.06
C TYR A 291 -15.17 -7.44 1.48
N TRP A 292 -13.90 -7.07 1.54
CA TRP A 292 -13.42 -5.80 1.02
C TRP A 292 -13.55 -5.68 -0.50
N PHE A 293 -13.25 -6.74 -1.26
CA PHE A 293 -13.45 -6.74 -2.70
C PHE A 293 -14.92 -6.43 -3.06
N PHE A 294 -15.88 -7.14 -2.45
CA PHE A 294 -17.30 -6.90 -2.70
C PHE A 294 -17.75 -5.55 -2.16
N GLN A 295 -17.41 -5.19 -0.93
CA GLN A 295 -17.78 -3.91 -0.33
C GLN A 295 -17.39 -2.75 -1.26
N ARG A 296 -16.12 -2.69 -1.69
CA ARG A 296 -15.60 -1.60 -2.52
C ARG A 296 -16.11 -1.66 -3.97
N SER A 297 -16.43 -2.85 -4.47
CA SER A 297 -17.03 -3.00 -5.80
C SER A 297 -18.43 -2.37 -5.87
N PHE A 298 -19.24 -2.53 -4.81
CA PHE A 298 -20.64 -2.11 -4.77
C PHE A 298 -20.89 -0.79 -4.01
N GLN A 299 -19.88 -0.22 -3.34
CA GLN A 299 -20.03 1.01 -2.55
C GLN A 299 -20.17 2.25 -3.43
N VAL A 300 -21.40 2.72 -3.63
CA VAL A 300 -21.67 4.01 -4.28
C VAL A 300 -21.01 5.13 -3.46
N HIS A 301 -20.07 5.87 -4.06
CA HIS A 301 -19.53 7.08 -3.45
C HIS A 301 -20.53 8.21 -3.76
N SER A 302 -21.33 8.56 -2.77
CA SER A 302 -22.22 9.74 -2.76
C SER A 302 -21.43 11.01 -2.49
#